data_AF-A0AAQ4F7Y2-F1
#
_entry.id   AF-A0AAQ4F7Y2-F1
#
_cell.length_a   1.000
_cell.length_b   1.000
_cell.length_c   1.000
_cell.angle_alpha   90.00
_cell.angle_beta   90.00
_cell.angle_gamma   90.00
#
_symmetry.space_group_name_H-M   'P 1'
#
loop_
_entity.id
_entity.type
_entity.pdbx_description
1 polymer ?
#
loop_
_entity_poly.entity_id
_entity_poly.type
_entity_poly.pdbx_seq_one_letter_code
_entity_poly.pdbx_strand_id
1 'polypeptide(L)'
;MSSKPKRYFVNTLPDYDGAPIPLERELWVERCRDTVQRVFTHQGTGFDDCDGGLYVGVAGVAFMAHRVAQSPHFAADRSRLLTKAQTYLGHALSYCDQPQVRADRAMQSAFLLGSAGVWALAAVVAAEVGRNDDCDNFLA
;
A
#
# COMPACT_ATOMS: atom_id res chain seq x y z
N MET A 1 13.64 -17.39 37.36
CA MET A 1 12.85 -16.47 36.51
C MET A 1 13.36 -16.59 35.09
N SER A 2 12.57 -17.11 34.15
CA SER A 2 12.99 -17.21 32.74
C SER A 2 12.85 -15.83 32.08
N SER A 3 13.94 -15.32 31.49
CA SER A 3 13.92 -14.04 30.77
C SER A 3 13.06 -14.19 29.53
N LYS A 4 12.12 -13.26 29.30
CA LYS A 4 11.30 -13.25 28.08
C LYS A 4 12.19 -13.23 26.83
N PRO A 5 11.80 -13.91 25.74
CA PRO A 5 12.57 -13.89 24.50
C PRO A 5 12.70 -12.45 23.97
N LYS A 6 13.90 -12.11 23.47
CA LYS A 6 14.16 -10.81 22.84
C LYS A 6 13.27 -10.65 21.60
N ARG A 7 12.63 -9.48 21.46
CA ARG A 7 11.76 -9.12 20.31
C ARG A 7 12.49 -8.33 19.23
N TYR A 8 13.81 -8.50 19.15
CA TYR A 8 14.67 -7.77 18.22
C TYR A 8 15.84 -8.66 17.78
N PHE A 9 16.29 -8.44 16.55
CA PHE A 9 17.59 -8.94 16.10
C PHE A 9 18.69 -8.03 16.62
N VAL A 10 19.83 -8.60 17.01
CA VAL A 10 20.99 -7.80 17.41
C VAL A 10 21.53 -7.13 16.14
N ASN A 11 21.48 -5.80 16.09
CA ASN A 11 22.06 -5.05 14.99
C ASN A 11 23.58 -5.22 15.02
N THR A 12 24.15 -5.86 14.00
CA THR A 12 25.59 -6.04 13.83
C THR A 12 26.22 -4.97 12.93
N LEU A 13 25.43 -4.01 12.44
CA LEU A 13 25.93 -2.92 11.61
C LEU A 13 26.63 -1.87 12.50
N PRO A 14 27.74 -1.27 12.01
CA PRO A 14 28.38 -0.16 12.72
C PRO A 14 27.43 1.02 12.84
N ASP A 15 27.55 1.76 13.94
CA ASP A 15 26.83 3.01 14.11
C ASP A 15 27.39 4.09 13.17
N TYR A 16 26.58 5.09 12.87
CA TYR A 16 26.99 6.19 12.01
C TYR A 16 28.04 7.06 12.70
N ASP A 17 29.20 7.24 12.06
CA ASP A 17 30.36 7.95 12.61
C ASP A 17 30.46 9.42 12.18
N GLY A 18 29.48 9.93 11.42
CA GLY A 18 29.48 11.30 10.90
C GLY A 18 30.24 11.46 9.57
N ALA A 19 30.89 10.42 9.05
CA ALA A 19 31.54 10.48 7.75
C ALA A 19 30.50 10.57 6.60
N PRO A 20 30.84 11.18 5.45
CA PRO A 20 29.96 11.10 4.27
C PRO A 20 29.77 9.64 3.83
N ILE A 21 28.51 9.20 3.70
CA ILE A 21 28.19 7.87 3.18
C ILE A 21 28.06 7.96 1.65
N PRO A 22 28.82 7.17 0.87
CA PRO A 22 28.59 7.05 -0.57
C PRO A 22 27.19 6.46 -0.81
N LEU A 23 26.26 7.28 -1.31
CA LEU A 23 24.92 6.81 -1.65
C LEU A 23 24.90 6.29 -3.09
N GLU A 24 24.94 4.96 -3.23
CA GLU A 24 24.68 4.27 -4.50
C GLU A 24 23.18 4.33 -4.84
N ARG A 25 22.71 5.50 -5.27
CA ARG A 25 21.28 5.79 -5.47
C ARG A 25 20.63 4.78 -6.41
N GLU A 26 21.28 4.47 -7.53
CA GLU A 26 20.78 3.57 -8.56
C GLU A 26 20.58 2.15 -8.00
N LEU A 27 21.52 1.67 -7.18
CA LEU A 27 21.40 0.37 -6.50
C LEU A 27 20.16 0.34 -5.58
N TRP A 28 19.93 1.40 -4.81
CA TRP A 28 18.79 1.45 -3.90
C TRP A 28 17.45 1.58 -4.61
N VAL A 29 17.39 2.36 -5.71
CA VAL A 29 16.21 2.44 -6.57
C VAL A 29 15.87 1.06 -7.15
N GLU A 30 16.86 0.31 -7.60
CA GLU A 30 16.64 -1.03 -8.14
C GLU A 30 16.19 -2.02 -7.05
N ARG A 31 16.77 -1.95 -5.85
CA ARG A 31 16.29 -2.75 -4.70
C ARG A 31 14.85 -2.43 -4.32
N CYS A 32 14.44 -1.17 -4.39
CA CYS A 32 13.04 -0.79 -4.19
C CYS A 32 12.14 -1.37 -5.29
N ARG A 33 12.58 -1.31 -6.56
CA ARG A 33 11.87 -1.92 -7.70
C ARG A 33 11.66 -3.41 -7.51
N ASP A 34 12.72 -4.14 -7.15
CA ASP A 34 12.68 -5.58 -6.88
C ASP A 34 11.73 -5.92 -5.74
N THR A 35 11.77 -5.14 -4.66
CA THR A 35 10.90 -5.34 -3.50
C THR A 35 9.43 -5.16 -3.88
N VAL A 36 9.11 -4.07 -4.59
CA VAL A 36 7.74 -3.81 -5.09
C VAL A 36 7.29 -4.92 -6.04
N GLN A 37 8.17 -5.39 -6.92
CA GLN A 37 7.86 -6.48 -7.85
C GLN A 37 7.58 -7.79 -7.11
N ARG A 38 8.35 -8.12 -6.07
CA ARG A 38 8.08 -9.29 -5.22
C ARG A 38 6.72 -9.21 -4.53
N VAL A 39 6.35 -8.04 -4.02
CA VAL A 39 5.01 -7.83 -3.45
C VAL A 39 3.94 -8.12 -4.51
N PHE A 40 4.06 -7.56 -5.71
CA PHE A 40 3.08 -7.83 -6.78
C PHE A 40 3.03 -9.28 -7.26
N THR A 41 4.15 -10.00 -7.17
CA THR A 41 4.22 -11.41 -7.57
C THR A 41 3.59 -12.34 -6.53
N HIS A 42 3.67 -11.99 -5.24
CA HIS A 42 3.26 -12.89 -4.15
C HIS A 42 1.98 -12.47 -3.44
N GLN A 43 1.55 -11.21 -3.55
CA GLN A 43 0.30 -10.75 -2.96
C GLN A 43 -0.91 -11.26 -3.77
N GLY A 44 -1.75 -12.06 -3.11
CA GLY A 44 -3.04 -12.51 -3.65
C GLY A 44 -4.06 -11.38 -3.77
N THR A 45 -5.17 -11.69 -4.42
CA THR A 45 -6.33 -10.78 -4.60
C THR A 45 -7.64 -11.47 -4.23
N GLY A 46 -7.55 -12.56 -3.47
CA GLY A 46 -8.69 -13.29 -2.96
C GLY A 46 -9.45 -12.49 -1.91
N PHE A 47 -10.57 -13.05 -1.47
CA PHE A 47 -11.42 -12.42 -0.46
C PHE A 47 -10.67 -12.18 0.86
N ASP A 48 -9.96 -13.19 1.34
CA ASP A 48 -9.19 -13.12 2.59
C ASP A 48 -8.01 -12.15 2.50
N ASP A 49 -7.50 -11.88 1.29
CA ASP A 49 -6.47 -10.87 1.06
C ASP A 49 -7.03 -9.43 1.18
N CYS A 50 -8.34 -9.26 1.08
CA CYS A 50 -8.99 -7.94 1.14
C CYS A 50 -9.34 -7.50 2.56
N ASP A 51 -9.40 -8.43 3.53
CA ASP A 51 -9.70 -8.12 4.92
C ASP A 51 -8.56 -7.30 5.57
N GLY A 52 -8.93 -6.27 6.33
CA GLY A 52 -8.00 -5.41 7.06
C GLY A 52 -7.54 -4.13 6.35
N GLY A 53 -8.25 -3.69 5.31
CA GLY A 53 -8.13 -2.35 4.74
C GLY A 53 -6.71 -2.00 4.27
N LEU A 54 -6.25 -0.79 4.58
CA LEU A 54 -4.89 -0.34 4.27
C LEU A 54 -3.82 -0.95 5.19
N TYR A 55 -4.22 -1.48 6.34
CA TYR A 55 -3.29 -1.97 7.35
C TYR A 55 -2.67 -3.31 6.98
N VAL A 56 -3.51 -4.30 6.65
CA VAL A 56 -3.05 -5.66 6.29
C VAL A 56 -3.67 -6.22 5.02
N GLY A 57 -4.66 -5.53 4.44
CA GLY A 57 -5.33 -5.96 3.21
C GLY A 57 -4.68 -5.42 1.93
N VAL A 58 -5.20 -5.85 0.78
CA VAL A 58 -4.69 -5.44 -0.55
C VAL A 58 -4.78 -3.93 -0.81
N ALA A 59 -5.63 -3.18 -0.11
CA ALA A 59 -5.66 -1.73 -0.21
C ALA A 59 -4.34 -1.10 0.29
N GLY A 60 -3.63 -1.74 1.22
CA GLY A 60 -2.28 -1.33 1.65
C GLY A 60 -1.25 -1.52 0.53
N VAL A 61 -1.41 -2.56 -0.29
CA VAL A 61 -0.57 -2.79 -1.48
C VAL A 61 -0.87 -1.78 -2.57
N ALA A 62 -2.15 -1.39 -2.75
CA ALA A 62 -2.50 -0.27 -3.61
C ALA A 62 -1.87 1.05 -3.12
N PHE A 63 -1.88 1.30 -1.80
CA PHE A 63 -1.26 2.48 -1.21
C PHE A 63 0.25 2.51 -1.45
N MET A 64 0.93 1.37 -1.28
CA MET A 64 2.34 1.22 -1.63
C MET A 64 2.60 1.60 -3.09
N ALA A 65 1.82 1.03 -4.02
CA ALA A 65 1.98 1.30 -5.45
C ALA A 65 1.78 2.79 -5.79
N HIS A 66 0.73 3.41 -5.25
CA HIS A 66 0.48 4.85 -5.36
C HIS A 66 1.64 5.68 -4.79
N ARG A 67 2.14 5.34 -3.59
CA ARG A 67 3.21 6.08 -2.93
C ARG A 67 4.53 6.03 -3.68
N VAL A 68 4.85 4.88 -4.29
CA VAL A 68 6.04 4.69 -5.15
C VAL A 68 5.87 5.48 -6.45
N ALA A 69 4.66 5.52 -7.01
CA ALA A 69 4.36 6.27 -8.24
C ALA A 69 4.59 7.79 -8.09
N GLN A 70 4.53 8.33 -6.87
CA GLN A 70 4.83 9.74 -6.58
C GLN A 70 6.33 10.07 -6.58
N SER A 71 7.21 9.06 -6.59
CA SER A 71 8.65 9.30 -6.58
C SER A 71 9.16 9.65 -7.98
N PRO A 72 9.97 10.71 -8.14
CA PRO A 72 10.56 11.05 -9.44
C PRO A 72 11.48 9.94 -9.97
N HIS A 73 12.04 9.11 -9.08
CA HIS A 73 12.87 7.96 -9.45
C HIS A 73 12.09 6.82 -10.13
N PHE A 74 10.76 6.85 -10.06
CA PHE A 74 9.87 5.87 -10.66
C PHE A 74 8.96 6.49 -11.73
N ALA A 75 9.31 7.67 -12.25
CA ALA A 75 8.50 8.38 -13.25
C ALA A 75 8.20 7.52 -14.49
N ALA A 76 9.17 6.73 -14.96
CA ALA A 76 8.99 5.80 -16.08
C ALA A 76 7.99 4.67 -15.79
N ASP A 77 7.81 4.30 -14.51
CA ASP A 77 6.90 3.25 -14.07
C ASP A 77 5.56 3.78 -13.57
N ARG A 78 5.39 5.11 -13.49
CA ARG A 78 4.24 5.74 -12.83
C ARG A 78 2.91 5.16 -13.32
N SER A 79 2.73 5.06 -14.63
CA SER A 79 1.52 4.50 -15.23
C SER A 79 1.27 3.05 -14.78
N ARG A 80 2.29 2.19 -14.88
CA ARG A 80 2.21 0.78 -14.46
C ARG A 80 1.88 0.64 -12.97
N LEU A 81 2.47 1.48 -12.12
CA LEU A 81 2.22 1.48 -10.68
C LEU A 81 0.79 1.93 -10.35
N LEU A 82 0.28 2.96 -11.01
CA LEU A 82 -1.10 3.40 -10.84
C LEU A 82 -2.10 2.34 -11.35
N THR A 83 -1.81 1.68 -12.48
CA THR A 83 -2.63 0.54 -12.94
C THR A 83 -2.67 -0.57 -11.88
N LYS A 84 -1.52 -0.91 -11.27
CA LYS A 84 -1.50 -1.88 -10.17
C LYS A 84 -2.31 -1.43 -8.96
N ALA A 85 -2.21 -0.15 -8.57
CA ALA A 85 -3.01 0.42 -7.50
C ALA A 85 -4.52 0.28 -7.80
N GLN A 86 -4.95 0.61 -9.02
CA GLN A 86 -6.34 0.46 -9.44
C GLN A 86 -6.81 -1.00 -9.40
N THR A 87 -5.97 -1.96 -9.83
CA THR A 87 -6.30 -3.39 -9.76
C THR A 87 -6.59 -3.81 -8.32
N TYR A 88 -5.66 -3.56 -7.39
CA TYR A 88 -5.86 -3.94 -5.99
C TYR A 88 -7.03 -3.20 -5.33
N LEU A 89 -7.24 -1.93 -5.66
CA LEU A 89 -8.41 -1.18 -5.19
C LEU A 89 -9.72 -1.78 -5.70
N GLY A 90 -9.78 -2.27 -6.94
CA GLY A 90 -10.99 -2.93 -7.46
C GLY A 90 -11.41 -4.13 -6.62
N HIS A 91 -10.44 -4.93 -6.16
CA HIS A 91 -10.69 -6.05 -5.24
C HIS A 91 -11.12 -5.55 -3.85
N ALA A 92 -10.41 -4.56 -3.28
CA ALA A 92 -10.74 -4.00 -1.97
C ALA A 92 -12.13 -3.35 -1.93
N LEU A 93 -12.52 -2.64 -2.99
CA LEU A 93 -13.84 -2.02 -3.13
C LEU A 93 -14.93 -3.10 -3.24
N SER A 94 -14.70 -4.14 -4.05
CA SER A 94 -15.62 -5.27 -4.16
C SER A 94 -15.84 -6.00 -2.82
N TYR A 95 -14.80 -6.05 -1.96
CA TYR A 95 -14.92 -6.53 -0.59
C TYR A 95 -15.73 -5.57 0.29
N CYS A 96 -15.48 -4.26 0.19
CA CYS A 96 -16.22 -3.24 0.94
C CYS A 96 -17.72 -3.24 0.62
N ASP A 97 -18.09 -3.62 -0.60
CA ASP A 97 -19.49 -3.69 -1.05
C ASP A 97 -20.27 -4.89 -0.51
N GLN A 98 -19.61 -5.84 0.15
CA GLN A 98 -20.27 -7.02 0.71
C GLN A 98 -21.27 -6.64 1.81
N PRO A 99 -22.47 -7.24 1.84
CA PRO A 99 -23.52 -6.86 2.80
C PRO A 99 -23.06 -6.87 4.26
N GLN A 100 -22.27 -7.88 4.66
CA GLN A 100 -21.74 -8.00 6.01
C GLN A 100 -20.72 -6.90 6.36
N VAL A 101 -19.90 -6.46 5.39
CA VAL A 101 -18.90 -5.40 5.58
C VAL A 101 -19.59 -4.03 5.64
N ARG A 102 -20.59 -3.80 4.77
CA ARG A 102 -21.40 -2.58 4.77
C ARG A 102 -22.21 -2.42 6.06
N ALA A 103 -22.66 -3.52 6.66
CA ALA A 103 -23.42 -3.49 7.91
C ALA A 103 -22.55 -3.16 9.14
N ASP A 104 -21.24 -3.37 9.07
CA ASP A 104 -20.31 -3.12 10.17
C ASP A 104 -19.85 -1.65 10.21
N ARG A 105 -20.35 -0.90 11.20
CA ARG A 105 -20.04 0.51 11.39
C ARG A 105 -18.56 0.80 11.70
N ALA A 106 -17.87 -0.12 12.37
CA ALA A 106 -16.44 0.04 12.65
C ALA A 106 -15.65 -0.06 11.34
N MET A 107 -16.01 -1.02 10.48
CA MET A 107 -15.44 -1.13 9.14
C MET A 107 -15.75 0.09 8.27
N GLN A 108 -16.96 0.64 8.33
CA GLN A 108 -17.30 1.80 7.50
C GLN A 108 -16.51 3.08 7.83
N SER A 109 -16.05 3.26 9.06
CA SER A 109 -15.46 4.52 9.53
C SER A 109 -13.94 4.49 9.71
N ALA A 110 -13.32 3.30 9.80
CA ALA A 110 -11.89 3.18 10.04
C ALA A 110 -11.06 3.42 8.77
N PHE A 111 -10.05 4.29 8.86
CA PHE A 111 -9.13 4.53 7.74
C PHE A 111 -8.17 3.36 7.51
N LEU A 112 -7.49 2.89 8.55
CA LEU A 112 -6.47 1.84 8.40
C LEU A 112 -7.08 0.45 8.20
N LEU A 113 -8.09 0.09 9.00
CA LEU A 113 -8.65 -1.25 9.03
C LEU A 113 -9.98 -1.38 8.27
N GLY A 114 -10.52 -0.26 7.77
CA GLY A 114 -11.89 -0.20 7.27
C GLY A 114 -12.01 0.40 5.87
N SER A 115 -13.25 0.46 5.41
CA SER A 115 -13.65 0.93 4.09
C SER A 115 -13.33 2.41 3.87
N ALA A 116 -13.37 3.25 4.91
CA ALA A 116 -13.11 4.69 4.76
C ALA A 116 -11.75 4.97 4.11
N GLY A 117 -10.69 4.23 4.49
CA GLY A 117 -9.39 4.41 3.85
C GLY A 117 -9.33 3.84 2.44
N VAL A 118 -10.06 2.75 2.16
CA VAL A 118 -10.17 2.18 0.81
C VAL A 118 -10.81 3.19 -0.14
N TRP A 119 -11.95 3.76 0.24
CA TRP A 119 -12.65 4.78 -0.54
C TRP A 119 -11.80 6.05 -0.71
N ALA A 120 -11.16 6.53 0.36
CA ALA A 120 -10.29 7.70 0.29
C ALA A 120 -9.11 7.49 -0.67
N LEU A 121 -8.45 6.33 -0.61
CA LEU A 121 -7.37 6.00 -1.54
C LEU A 121 -7.88 5.82 -2.98
N ALA A 122 -9.07 5.23 -3.15
CA ALA A 122 -9.70 5.08 -4.45
C ALA A 122 -9.96 6.44 -5.10
N ALA A 123 -10.47 7.43 -4.34
CA ALA A 123 -10.67 8.79 -4.80
C ALA A 123 -9.37 9.44 -5.27
N VAL A 124 -8.31 9.35 -4.45
CA VAL A 124 -6.99 9.91 -4.78
C VAL A 124 -6.43 9.29 -6.07
N VAL A 125 -6.45 7.96 -6.19
CA VAL A 125 -5.94 7.27 -7.38
C VAL A 125 -6.80 7.61 -8.61
N ALA A 126 -8.12 7.69 -8.47
CA ALA A 126 -9.02 8.06 -9.55
C ALA A 126 -8.73 9.47 -10.09
N ALA A 127 -8.57 10.46 -9.20
CA ALA A 127 -8.18 11.82 -9.58
C ALA A 127 -6.83 11.83 -10.33
N GLU A 128 -5.84 11.08 -9.83
CA GLU A 128 -4.51 11.03 -10.45
C GLU A 128 -4.44 10.39 -11.85
N VAL A 129 -5.42 9.55 -12.19
CA VAL A 129 -5.54 8.96 -13.53
C VAL A 129 -6.59 9.67 -14.39
N GLY A 130 -7.14 10.80 -13.93
CA GLY A 130 -8.12 11.61 -14.68
C GLY A 130 -9.54 11.04 -14.70
N ARG A 131 -9.90 10.17 -13.75
CA ARG A 131 -11.27 9.62 -13.59
C ARG A 131 -12.03 10.42 -12.52
N ASN A 132 -12.40 11.65 -12.85
CA ASN A 132 -13.04 12.57 -11.89
C ASN A 132 -14.42 12.09 -11.43
N ASP A 133 -15.21 11.48 -12.33
CA ASP A 133 -16.53 10.94 -11.97
C ASP A 133 -16.41 9.82 -10.91
N ASP A 134 -15.42 8.93 -11.06
CA ASP A 134 -15.11 7.89 -10.06
C ASP A 134 -14.65 8.52 -8.74
N CYS A 135 -13.81 9.56 -8.82
CA CYS A 135 -13.36 10.28 -7.63
C CYS A 135 -14.53 10.86 -6.83
N ASP A 136 -15.45 11.56 -7.50
CA ASP A 136 -16.61 12.17 -6.86
C ASP A 136 -17.53 11.10 -6.25
N ASN A 137 -17.72 9.97 -6.93
CA ASN A 137 -18.49 8.83 -6.42
C ASN A 137 -17.90 8.23 -5.14
N PHE A 138 -16.57 8.24 -4.99
CA PHE A 138 -15.90 7.71 -3.79
C PHE A 138 -15.88 8.70 -2.62
N LEU A 139 -16.23 9.97 -2.85
CA LEU A 139 -16.32 11.01 -1.82
C LEU A 139 -17.76 11.23 -1.32
N ALA A 140 -18.76 10.67 -2.00
CA ALA A 140 -20.19 10.77 -1.69
C ALA A 140 -20.62 9.76 -0.60
#